data_AF-A0A5B9BLI7-F1
#
_entry.id   AF-A0A5B9BLI7-F1
#
_cell.length_a   1.000
_cell.length_b   1.000
_cell.length_c   1.000
_cell.angle_alpha   90.00
_cell.angle_beta   90.00
_cell.angle_gamma   90.00
#
_symmetry.space_group_name_H-M   'P 1'
#
loop_
_entity.id
_entity.type
_entity.pdbx_description
1 polymer ?
#
loop_
_entity_poly.entity_id
_entity_poly.type
_entity_poly.pdbx_seq_one_letter_code
_entity_poly.pdbx_strand_id
1 'polypeptide(L)'
;EINHVQKSHAELTASQAALEKEHENITKIKYIDKLQFGNYEIDTWYFSPFPGEYGKARVLYVCEYCLKYMLREKSYRYHLYECKKRKPPGREIYRKGTISIFEVNGKEEPLYCQLLCLMAKLFLDHKVLYFDMDPFYFYVLCEIDMEGSHIVGYFSKEKKSQDNNNVACILVLPPHQRKGYGKLLIAFSYELSRKEGVIGSPEKPLSDLGRLS
;
A
#
# COMPACT_ATOMS: atom_id res chain seq x y z
N GLU A 1 -35.78 -13.49 -2.89
CA GLU A 1 -34.97 -13.81 -1.70
C GLU A 1 -33.75 -14.58 -2.15
N ILE A 2 -32.57 -13.96 -2.15
CA ILE A 2 -31.35 -14.57 -2.68
C ILE A 2 -30.58 -15.15 -1.49
N ASN A 3 -30.59 -16.47 -1.38
CA ASN A 3 -29.77 -17.23 -0.45
C ASN A 3 -28.30 -17.11 -0.85
N HIS A 4 -27.49 -16.52 0.04
CA HIS A 4 -26.03 -16.56 -0.02
C HIS A 4 -25.54 -17.98 0.27
N VAL A 5 -25.10 -18.69 -0.77
CA VAL A 5 -24.30 -19.92 -0.60
C VAL A 5 -22.84 -19.50 -0.49
N GLN A 6 -22.32 -19.49 0.75
CA GLN A 6 -20.88 -19.47 1.05
C GLN A 6 -20.29 -20.85 0.76
N LYS A 7 -19.34 -20.93 -0.19
CA LYS A 7 -18.28 -21.95 -0.30
C LYS A 7 -17.12 -21.31 -1.10
N SER A 8 -15.84 -21.42 -0.76
CA SER A 8 -15.12 -22.12 0.31
C SER A 8 -13.76 -21.43 0.47
N HIS A 9 -13.43 -20.97 1.68
CA HIS A 9 -12.04 -20.61 2.05
C HIS A 9 -11.26 -21.91 2.29
N ALA A 10 -10.31 -22.21 1.42
CA ALA A 10 -9.29 -23.23 1.60
C ALA A 10 -7.99 -22.59 1.09
N GLU A 11 -6.92 -22.38 1.85
CA GLU A 11 -6.54 -22.76 3.21
C GLU A 11 -5.80 -21.55 3.81
N LEU A 12 -6.47 -20.79 4.69
CA LEU A 12 -5.75 -19.87 5.57
C LEU A 12 -5.14 -20.72 6.68
N THR A 13 -3.84 -20.57 6.95
CA THR A 13 -3.24 -21.24 8.11
C THR A 13 -4.02 -20.83 9.37
N ALA A 14 -4.13 -21.73 10.35
CA ALA A 14 -4.89 -21.46 11.58
C ALA A 14 -4.42 -20.17 12.30
N SER A 15 -3.16 -19.77 12.10
CA SER A 15 -2.60 -18.50 12.59
C SER A 15 -3.11 -17.29 11.80
N GLN A 16 -3.19 -17.36 10.46
CA GLN A 16 -3.75 -16.29 9.62
C GLN A 16 -5.24 -16.09 9.87
N ALA A 17 -6.01 -17.17 9.98
CA ALA A 17 -7.43 -17.10 10.31
C ALA A 17 -7.70 -16.56 11.73
N ALA A 18 -6.84 -16.90 12.70
CA ALA A 18 -6.91 -16.34 14.05
C ALA A 18 -6.53 -14.84 14.07
N LEU A 19 -5.49 -14.46 13.32
CA LEU A 19 -5.11 -13.06 13.12
C LEU A 19 -6.22 -12.26 12.46
N GLU A 20 -6.87 -12.79 11.42
CA GLU A 20 -8.01 -12.14 10.75
C GLU A 20 -9.22 -11.99 11.69
N LYS A 21 -9.52 -13.01 12.52
CA LYS A 21 -10.64 -12.98 13.46
C LYS A 21 -10.38 -12.08 14.67
N GLU A 22 -9.13 -11.97 15.10
CA GLU A 22 -8.69 -10.99 16.09
C GLU A 22 -8.68 -9.58 15.48
N HIS A 23 -8.23 -9.44 14.23
CA HIS A 23 -8.30 -8.21 13.43
C HIS A 23 -9.73 -7.72 13.27
N GLU A 24 -10.69 -8.55 12.89
CA GLU A 24 -12.11 -8.18 12.75
C GLU A 24 -12.71 -7.59 14.04
N ASN A 25 -12.19 -7.99 15.21
CA ASN A 25 -12.65 -7.46 16.49
C ASN A 25 -11.94 -6.15 16.87
N ILE A 26 -10.68 -5.97 16.47
CA ILE A 26 -9.88 -4.75 16.70
C ILE A 26 -10.21 -3.65 15.67
N THR A 27 -10.52 -4.01 14.42
CA THR A 27 -10.73 -3.09 13.28
C THR A 27 -12.06 -2.33 13.33
N LYS A 28 -12.99 -2.72 14.23
CA LYS A 28 -14.29 -2.04 14.38
C LYS A 28 -14.17 -0.58 14.81
N ILE A 29 -13.04 -0.20 15.42
CA ILE A 29 -12.83 1.17 15.88
C ILE A 29 -11.71 1.81 15.07
N LYS A 30 -12.11 2.59 14.08
CA LYS A 30 -11.24 3.52 13.36
C LYS A 30 -10.96 4.73 14.26
N TYR A 31 -9.69 4.96 14.60
CA TYR A 31 -9.25 6.11 15.41
C TYR A 31 -8.66 7.25 14.59
N ILE A 32 -7.81 6.93 13.60
CA ILE A 32 -7.18 7.91 12.71
C ILE A 32 -8.23 8.35 11.71
N ASP A 33 -8.71 9.58 11.84
CA ASP A 33 -9.73 10.15 10.96
C ASP A 33 -9.10 10.71 9.68
N LYS A 34 -7.92 11.33 9.81
CA LYS A 34 -7.23 12.03 8.73
C LYS A 34 -5.74 11.71 8.65
N LEU A 35 -5.24 11.68 7.42
CA LEU A 35 -3.82 11.56 7.09
C LEU A 35 -3.35 12.86 6.42
N GLN A 36 -2.39 13.56 7.03
CA GLN A 36 -1.63 14.61 6.34
C GLN A 36 -0.48 13.97 5.56
N PHE A 37 -0.50 14.11 4.23
CA PHE A 37 0.48 13.51 3.32
C PHE A 37 0.85 14.48 2.19
N GLY A 38 2.08 15.01 2.25
CA GLY A 38 2.50 16.10 1.36
C GLY A 38 1.56 17.29 1.49
N ASN A 39 1.02 17.75 0.36
CA ASN A 39 0.05 18.85 0.29
C ASN A 39 -1.41 18.41 0.51
N TYR A 40 -1.66 17.15 0.85
CA TYR A 40 -3.00 16.59 1.00
C TYR A 40 -3.35 16.31 2.45
N GLU A 41 -4.60 16.64 2.81
CA GLU A 41 -5.28 16.08 3.97
C GLU A 41 -6.31 15.07 3.46
N ILE A 42 -6.19 13.82 3.88
CA ILE A 42 -6.95 12.69 3.30
C ILE A 42 -7.78 12.03 4.40
N ASP A 43 -9.10 11.95 4.21
CA ASP A 43 -9.96 11.14 5.06
C ASP A 43 -9.63 9.65 4.86
N THR A 44 -9.30 8.98 5.96
CA THR A 44 -8.99 7.54 5.96
C THR A 44 -10.28 6.73 5.93
N TRP A 45 -10.21 5.45 5.55
CA TRP A 45 -11.40 4.61 5.37
C TRP A 45 -11.47 3.48 6.39
N TYR A 46 -10.32 2.90 6.71
CA TYR A 46 -10.22 1.72 7.55
C TYR A 46 -9.25 1.90 8.70
N PHE A 47 -9.36 1.02 9.70
CA PHE A 47 -8.36 0.88 10.75
C PHE A 47 -7.01 0.45 10.16
N SER A 48 -5.92 1.01 10.71
CA SER A 48 -4.54 0.57 10.49
C SER A 48 -3.80 0.42 11.83
N PRO A 49 -3.02 -0.65 12.04
CA PRO A 49 -2.38 -0.98 13.31
C PRO A 49 -1.08 -0.19 13.54
N PHE A 50 -1.15 1.14 13.51
CA PHE A 50 -0.01 1.96 13.93
C PHE A 50 0.30 1.71 15.41
N PRO A 51 1.58 1.57 15.80
CA PRO A 51 1.95 1.14 17.15
C PRO A 51 1.62 2.20 18.22
N GLY A 52 1.37 1.76 19.45
CA GLY A 52 1.27 2.65 20.62
C GLY A 52 0.26 3.79 20.48
N GLU A 53 0.69 5.02 20.75
CA GLU A 53 -0.16 6.22 20.69
C GLU A 53 -0.51 6.63 19.24
N TYR A 54 0.29 6.21 18.25
CA TYR A 54 0.07 6.55 16.84
C TYR A 54 -1.25 5.98 16.30
N GLY A 55 -1.60 4.75 16.70
CA GLY A 55 -2.87 4.12 16.33
C GLY A 55 -4.10 4.76 16.98
N LYS A 56 -3.92 5.66 17.95
CA LYS A 56 -5.01 6.37 18.64
C LYS A 56 -5.11 7.85 18.24
N ALA A 57 -4.21 8.31 17.38
CA ALA A 57 -4.20 9.69 16.91
C ALA A 57 -5.44 9.96 16.04
N ARG A 58 -6.00 11.16 16.12
CA ARG A 58 -7.09 11.62 15.22
C ARG A 58 -6.55 12.03 13.85
N VAL A 59 -5.38 12.68 13.84
CA VAL A 59 -4.66 13.08 12.63
C VAL A 59 -3.26 12.49 12.70
N LEU A 60 -2.83 11.82 11.63
CA LEU A 60 -1.48 11.30 11.49
C LEU A 60 -0.75 12.07 10.40
N TYR A 61 0.49 12.50 10.68
CA TYR A 61 1.33 13.21 9.72
C TYR A 61 2.35 12.27 9.12
N VAL A 62 2.41 12.16 7.79
CA VAL A 62 3.31 11.24 7.10
C VAL A 62 4.14 11.97 6.05
N CYS A 63 5.44 11.72 6.06
CA CYS A 63 6.36 12.21 5.05
C CYS A 63 6.09 11.53 3.70
N GLU A 64 5.89 12.32 2.64
CA GLU A 64 5.56 11.79 1.32
C GLU A 64 6.70 10.99 0.66
N TYR A 65 7.94 11.22 1.10
CA TYR A 65 9.10 10.56 0.52
C TYR A 65 9.56 9.33 1.30
N CYS A 66 9.71 9.45 2.63
CA CYS A 66 10.24 8.36 3.46
C CYS A 66 9.18 7.59 4.23
N LEU A 67 7.91 8.04 4.17
CA LEU A 67 6.75 7.43 4.81
C LEU A 67 6.81 7.39 6.35
N LYS A 68 7.78 8.08 6.96
CA LYS A 68 7.83 8.23 8.42
C LYS A 68 6.57 8.94 8.88
N TYR A 69 5.92 8.37 9.90
CA TYR A 69 4.74 8.94 10.55
C TYR A 69 5.10 9.70 11.83
N MET A 70 4.31 10.72 12.16
CA MET A 70 4.46 11.60 13.31
C MET A 70 3.09 11.96 13.89
N LEU A 71 3.04 12.20 15.21
CA LEU A 71 1.82 12.60 15.92
C LEU A 71 1.50 14.09 15.79
N ARG A 72 2.53 14.94 15.77
CA ARG A 72 2.38 16.39 15.90
C ARG A 72 2.85 17.10 14.64
N GLU A 73 2.12 18.14 14.24
CA GLU A 73 2.51 19.01 13.12
C GLU A 73 3.92 19.59 13.30
N LYS A 74 4.28 20.01 14.52
CA LYS A 74 5.62 20.55 14.81
C LYS A 74 6.74 19.54 14.48
N SER A 75 6.56 18.28 14.86
CA SER A 75 7.53 17.23 14.52
C SER A 75 7.56 16.93 13.02
N TYR A 76 6.41 17.03 12.35
CA TYR A 76 6.31 16.87 10.91
C TYR A 76 7.07 17.97 10.16
N ARG A 77 6.84 19.24 10.51
CA ARG A 77 7.54 20.38 9.91
C ARG A 77 9.05 20.31 10.12
N TYR A 78 9.49 19.94 11.33
CA TYR A 78 10.90 19.69 11.60
C TYR A 78 11.46 18.57 10.71
N HIS A 79 10.71 17.48 10.55
CA HIS A 79 11.11 16.39 9.66
C HIS A 79 11.19 16.82 8.18
N LEU A 80 10.26 17.63 7.69
CA LEU A 80 10.30 18.13 6.30
C LEU A 80 11.56 18.96 6.03
N TYR A 81 12.03 19.73 7.02
CA TYR A 81 13.29 20.48 6.93
C TYR A 81 14.52 19.55 6.89
N GLU A 82 14.56 18.53 7.76
CA GLU A 82 15.71 17.63 7.90
C GLU A 82 15.78 16.50 6.86
N CYS A 83 14.62 16.05 6.35
CA CYS A 83 14.54 14.88 5.49
C CYS A 83 15.17 15.17 4.13
N LYS A 84 16.20 14.39 3.78
CA LYS A 84 16.90 14.48 2.49
C LYS A 84 16.34 13.56 1.40
N LYS A 85 15.32 12.74 1.71
CA LYS A 85 14.72 11.82 0.75
C LYS A 85 13.78 12.60 -0.18
N ARG A 86 13.86 12.34 -1.48
CA ARG A 86 13.02 12.96 -2.53
C ARG A 86 12.46 11.94 -3.53
N LYS A 87 12.58 10.65 -3.24
CA LYS A 87 12.06 9.54 -4.05
C LYS A 87 11.97 8.28 -3.20
N PRO A 88 11.16 7.28 -3.61
CA PRO A 88 11.22 5.95 -3.04
C PRO A 88 12.65 5.38 -3.08
N PRO A 89 13.02 4.49 -2.14
CA PRO A 89 14.25 3.73 -2.25
C PRO A 89 14.17 2.71 -3.39
N GLY A 90 15.20 1.89 -3.56
CA GLY A 90 15.25 0.88 -4.62
C GLY A 90 15.56 1.47 -6.01
N ARG A 91 15.12 0.76 -7.05
CA ARG A 91 15.51 1.05 -8.44
C ARG A 91 14.36 1.65 -9.23
N GLU A 92 14.62 2.71 -9.98
CA GLU A 92 13.69 3.18 -11.00
C GLU A 92 13.72 2.21 -12.19
N ILE A 93 12.63 1.52 -12.45
CA ILE A 93 12.53 0.48 -13.50
C ILE A 93 11.66 0.90 -14.68
N TYR A 94 10.98 2.04 -14.56
CA TYR A 94 10.17 2.64 -15.61
C TYR A 94 10.19 4.16 -15.49
N ARG A 95 10.34 4.85 -16.63
CA ARG A 95 10.24 6.31 -16.75
C ARG A 95 9.55 6.65 -18.07
N LYS A 96 8.49 7.46 -18.01
CA LYS A 96 7.86 8.06 -19.19
C LYS A 96 7.29 9.44 -18.85
N GLY A 97 7.85 10.50 -19.44
CA GLY A 97 7.44 11.86 -19.14
C GLY A 97 7.63 12.18 -17.67
N THR A 98 6.55 12.59 -16.98
CA THR A 98 6.53 12.88 -15.53
C THR A 98 6.20 11.65 -14.68
N ILE A 99 6.07 10.45 -15.25
CA ILE A 99 5.71 9.24 -14.51
C ILE A 99 6.90 8.31 -14.34
N SER A 100 7.06 7.77 -13.14
CA SER A 100 8.08 6.76 -12.82
C SER A 100 7.53 5.63 -11.95
N ILE A 101 8.09 4.43 -12.09
CA ILE A 101 7.82 3.30 -11.20
C ILE A 101 9.14 2.80 -10.60
N PHE A 102 9.15 2.72 -9.27
CA PHE A 102 10.27 2.22 -8.48
C PHE A 102 10.00 0.81 -7.99
N GLU A 103 10.95 -0.09 -8.19
CA GLU A 103 10.98 -1.43 -7.61
C GLU A 103 11.73 -1.39 -6.29
N VAL A 104 11.03 -1.70 -5.20
CA VAL A 104 11.56 -1.74 -3.83
C VAL A 104 11.53 -3.18 -3.34
N ASN A 105 12.70 -3.71 -2.99
CA ASN A 105 12.84 -5.03 -2.42
C ASN A 105 12.54 -4.98 -0.91
N GLY A 106 11.50 -5.67 -0.45
CA GLY A 106 11.12 -5.66 0.97
C GLY A 106 12.16 -6.26 1.92
N LYS A 107 13.12 -7.03 1.40
CA LYS A 107 14.29 -7.52 2.16
C LYS A 107 15.32 -6.42 2.42
N GLU A 108 15.54 -5.57 1.42
CA GLU A 108 16.58 -4.55 1.44
C GLU A 108 16.08 -3.28 2.13
N GLU A 109 14.79 -2.96 1.97
CA GLU A 109 14.16 -1.75 2.49
C GLU A 109 12.95 -2.05 3.41
N PRO A 110 13.11 -2.91 4.44
CA PRO A 110 11.99 -3.42 5.22
C PRO A 110 11.21 -2.32 5.92
N LEU A 111 11.90 -1.32 6.47
CA LEU A 111 11.26 -0.21 7.17
C LEU A 111 10.35 0.60 6.22
N TYR A 112 10.84 0.94 5.04
CA TYR A 112 10.05 1.70 4.06
C TYR A 112 8.78 0.92 3.65
N CYS A 113 8.93 -0.38 3.39
CA CYS A 113 7.81 -1.24 3.01
C CYS A 113 6.79 -1.44 4.14
N GLN A 114 7.23 -1.54 5.40
CA GLN A 114 6.35 -1.58 6.57
C GLN A 114 5.55 -0.28 6.71
N LEU A 115 6.22 0.87 6.56
CA LEU A 115 5.57 2.18 6.63
C LEU A 115 4.54 2.37 5.49
N LEU A 116 4.89 1.92 4.28
CA LEU A 116 3.96 1.89 3.14
C LEU A 116 2.75 0.99 3.43
N CYS A 117 2.96 -0.20 3.99
CA CYS A 117 1.86 -1.11 4.35
C CYS A 117 0.92 -0.52 5.41
N LEU A 118 1.46 0.10 6.45
CA LEU A 118 0.68 0.76 7.50
C LEU A 118 -0.16 1.91 6.93
N MET A 119 0.44 2.76 6.09
CA MET A 119 -0.29 3.82 5.41
C MET A 119 -1.36 3.27 4.46
N ALA A 120 -1.03 2.26 3.66
CA ALA A 120 -1.96 1.66 2.71
C ALA A 120 -3.17 1.01 3.40
N LYS A 121 -2.98 0.42 4.58
CA LYS A 121 -4.05 -0.20 5.38
C LYS A 121 -5.13 0.80 5.81
N LEU A 122 -4.82 2.10 5.86
CA LEU A 122 -5.84 3.14 6.08
C LEU A 122 -6.88 3.20 4.95
N PHE A 123 -6.57 2.66 3.77
CA PHE A 123 -7.39 2.72 2.56
C PHE A 123 -7.71 1.33 1.97
N LEU A 124 -7.23 0.26 2.61
CA LEU A 124 -7.47 -1.13 2.21
C LEU A 124 -8.11 -1.91 3.36
N ASP A 125 -9.25 -2.54 3.09
CA ASP A 125 -10.00 -3.29 4.09
C ASP A 125 -9.26 -4.59 4.48
N HIS A 126 -9.05 -5.47 3.51
CA HIS A 126 -8.50 -6.82 3.68
C HIS A 126 -6.98 -6.93 3.49
N LYS A 127 -6.19 -6.04 4.12
CA LYS A 127 -4.72 -6.15 4.11
C LYS A 127 -4.22 -6.77 5.42
N VAL A 128 -3.70 -8.00 5.32
CA VAL A 128 -3.33 -8.82 6.50
C VAL A 128 -1.83 -8.75 6.82
N LEU A 129 -0.97 -8.41 5.85
CA LEU A 129 0.49 -8.45 6.01
C LEU A 129 1.14 -7.06 6.10
N TYR A 130 1.86 -6.83 7.21
CA TYR A 130 2.56 -5.56 7.51
C TYR A 130 3.85 -5.71 8.34
N PHE A 131 4.27 -6.94 8.71
CA PHE A 131 5.49 -7.16 9.52
C PHE A 131 6.62 -7.85 8.74
N ASP A 132 6.33 -8.97 8.06
CA ASP A 132 7.34 -9.67 7.25
C ASP A 132 7.32 -9.18 5.80
N MET A 133 8.31 -8.37 5.44
CA MET A 133 8.44 -7.76 4.12
C MET A 133 9.36 -8.54 3.18
N ASP A 134 10.18 -9.48 3.68
CA ASP A 134 11.15 -10.20 2.85
C ASP A 134 10.48 -10.91 1.66
N PRO A 135 9.29 -11.54 1.78
CA PRO A 135 8.67 -12.22 0.65
C PRO A 135 8.19 -11.31 -0.48
N PHE A 136 8.27 -9.98 -0.37
CA PHE A 136 7.59 -9.04 -1.27
C PHE A 136 8.52 -8.12 -2.05
N TYR A 137 8.15 -7.86 -3.30
CA TYR A 137 8.51 -6.66 -4.04
C TYR A 137 7.37 -5.64 -3.97
N PHE A 138 7.73 -4.36 -3.97
CA PHE A 138 6.80 -3.24 -4.03
C PHE A 138 7.11 -2.39 -5.26
N TYR A 139 6.10 -2.09 -6.05
CA TYR A 139 6.19 -1.28 -7.26
C TYR A 139 5.49 0.04 -7.01
N VAL A 140 6.27 1.07 -6.68
CA VAL A 140 5.78 2.38 -6.25
C VAL A 140 5.70 3.30 -7.45
N LEU A 141 4.49 3.73 -7.79
CA LEU A 141 4.22 4.68 -8.86
C LEU A 141 4.30 6.10 -8.33
N CYS A 142 5.03 6.94 -9.06
CA CYS A 142 5.24 8.34 -8.73
C CYS A 142 4.91 9.28 -9.90
N GLU A 143 4.37 10.44 -9.55
CA GLU A 143 4.48 11.66 -10.35
C GLU A 143 5.82 12.35 -10.02
N ILE A 144 6.52 12.91 -11.00
CA ILE A 144 7.82 13.56 -10.82
C ILE A 144 7.75 15.01 -11.24
N ASP A 145 8.30 15.87 -10.39
CA ASP A 145 8.53 17.29 -10.67
C ASP A 145 9.98 17.70 -10.31
N MET A 146 10.21 18.99 -10.06
CA MET A 146 11.52 19.53 -9.68
C MET A 146 11.91 19.25 -8.22
N GLU A 147 10.94 19.00 -7.35
CA GLU A 147 11.15 18.69 -5.94
C GLU A 147 11.47 17.21 -5.73
N GLY A 148 10.80 16.31 -6.46
CA GLY A 148 11.08 14.88 -6.33
C GLY A 148 10.12 13.95 -7.06
N SER A 149 10.02 12.73 -6.52
CA SER A 149 9.10 11.67 -6.95
C SER A 149 8.02 11.48 -5.88
N HIS A 150 6.81 11.93 -6.18
CA HIS A 150 5.66 11.96 -5.29
C HIS A 150 4.85 10.69 -5.47
N ILE A 151 4.66 9.92 -4.41
CA ILE A 151 3.93 8.65 -4.46
C ILE A 151 2.46 8.92 -4.76
N VAL A 152 1.93 8.23 -5.77
CA VAL A 152 0.50 8.30 -6.13
C VAL A 152 -0.22 6.96 -5.98
N GLY A 153 0.53 5.87 -5.96
CA GLY A 153 0.01 4.53 -5.76
C GLY A 153 1.11 3.49 -5.76
N TYR A 154 0.76 2.25 -5.48
CA TYR A 154 1.68 1.12 -5.58
C TYR A 154 0.92 -0.19 -5.80
N PHE A 155 1.64 -1.23 -6.18
CA PHE A 155 1.22 -2.60 -5.88
C PHE A 155 2.37 -3.40 -5.26
N SER A 156 2.03 -4.42 -4.47
CA SER A 156 2.99 -5.42 -3.98
C SER A 156 2.82 -6.74 -4.72
N LYS A 157 3.90 -7.49 -4.83
CA LYS A 157 3.94 -8.82 -5.47
C LYS A 157 4.82 -9.74 -4.64
N GLU A 158 4.35 -10.96 -4.40
CA GLU A 158 5.19 -12.00 -3.78
C GLU A 158 6.32 -12.41 -4.72
N LYS A 159 7.53 -12.55 -4.17
CA LYS A 159 8.70 -13.06 -4.90
C LYS A 159 8.48 -14.49 -5.38
N LYS A 160 7.70 -15.27 -4.62
CA LYS A 160 7.33 -16.65 -4.91
C LYS A 160 5.88 -16.87 -4.49
N SER A 161 4.96 -16.70 -5.43
CA SER A 161 3.54 -16.96 -5.21
C SER A 161 3.20 -18.41 -5.57
N GLN A 162 2.56 -19.15 -4.66
CA GLN A 162 2.09 -20.51 -4.94
C GLN A 162 0.95 -20.53 -5.98
N ASP A 163 0.12 -19.48 -5.95
CA ASP A 163 -1.04 -19.32 -6.83
C ASP A 163 -0.72 -18.52 -8.11
N ASN A 164 0.56 -18.19 -8.35
CA ASN A 164 1.00 -17.32 -9.45
C ASN A 164 0.31 -15.94 -9.46
N ASN A 165 0.03 -15.38 -8.27
CA ASN A 165 -0.52 -14.04 -8.17
C ASN A 165 0.52 -13.00 -8.62
N ASN A 166 0.17 -12.15 -9.59
CA ASN A 166 1.06 -11.08 -10.05
C ASN A 166 0.86 -9.77 -9.29
N VAL A 167 -0.19 -9.69 -8.47
CA VAL A 167 -0.52 -8.58 -7.58
C VAL A 167 -1.05 -9.18 -6.28
N ALA A 168 -0.47 -8.79 -5.15
CA ALA A 168 -0.97 -9.13 -3.82
C ALA A 168 -1.86 -8.01 -3.24
N CYS A 169 -1.35 -6.77 -3.26
CA CYS A 169 -2.14 -5.58 -2.92
C CYS A 169 -1.92 -4.52 -3.99
N ILE A 170 -2.94 -3.75 -4.31
CA ILE A 170 -2.85 -2.59 -5.19
C ILE A 170 -3.64 -1.42 -4.61
N LEU A 171 -3.05 -0.23 -4.64
CA LEU A 171 -3.65 0.99 -4.13
C LEU A 171 -3.25 2.18 -5.00
N VAL A 172 -4.24 3.01 -5.32
CA VAL A 172 -4.03 4.40 -5.75
C VAL A 172 -4.51 5.28 -4.60
N LEU A 173 -3.66 6.21 -4.16
CA LEU A 173 -3.99 7.12 -3.07
C LEU A 173 -5.25 7.92 -3.42
N PRO A 174 -6.17 8.16 -2.46
CA PRO A 174 -7.47 8.77 -2.75
C PRO A 174 -7.42 10.06 -3.60
N PRO A 175 -6.51 11.02 -3.37
CA PRO A 175 -6.42 12.24 -4.19
C PRO A 175 -6.00 12.00 -5.66
N HIS A 176 -5.48 10.83 -5.97
CA HIS A 176 -5.00 10.45 -7.31
C HIS A 176 -5.91 9.42 -8.00
N GLN A 177 -7.03 9.04 -7.38
CA GLN A 177 -7.97 8.11 -7.99
C GLN A 177 -8.67 8.73 -9.21
N ARG A 178 -9.17 7.87 -10.11
CA ARG A 178 -9.86 8.26 -11.37
C ARG A 178 -9.00 9.06 -12.38
N LYS A 179 -7.68 9.13 -12.19
CA LYS A 179 -6.72 9.75 -13.12
C LYS A 179 -6.03 8.74 -14.07
N GLY A 180 -6.45 7.48 -14.05
CA GLY A 180 -5.87 6.40 -14.89
C GLY A 180 -4.70 5.63 -14.24
N TYR A 181 -4.19 6.05 -13.09
CA TYR A 181 -3.07 5.37 -12.41
C TYR A 181 -3.35 3.92 -12.01
N GLY A 182 -4.59 3.58 -11.66
CA GLY A 182 -4.97 2.19 -11.36
C GLY A 182 -4.77 1.28 -12.57
N LYS A 183 -5.24 1.72 -13.75
CA LYS A 183 -5.04 1.01 -15.01
C LYS A 183 -3.56 0.88 -15.37
N LEU A 184 -2.76 1.91 -15.10
CA LEU A 184 -1.32 1.86 -15.33
C LEU A 184 -0.63 0.81 -14.43
N LEU A 185 -0.96 0.80 -13.13
CA LEU A 185 -0.41 -0.20 -12.18
C LEU A 185 -0.80 -1.63 -12.58
N ILE A 186 -2.05 -1.85 -12.98
CA ILE A 186 -2.54 -3.15 -13.47
C ILE A 186 -1.81 -3.54 -14.77
N ALA A 187 -1.74 -2.65 -15.76
CA ALA A 187 -1.02 -2.93 -17.01
C ALA A 187 0.45 -3.26 -16.73
N PHE A 188 1.09 -2.54 -15.82
CA PHE A 188 2.47 -2.76 -15.43
C PHE A 188 2.68 -4.14 -14.77
N SER A 189 1.76 -4.61 -13.93
CA SER A 189 1.87 -5.93 -13.30
C SER A 189 1.83 -7.07 -14.34
N TYR A 190 0.98 -6.94 -15.36
CA TYR A 190 0.95 -7.88 -16.50
C TYR A 190 2.22 -7.79 -17.37
N GLU A 191 2.78 -6.61 -17.52
CA GLU A 191 4.05 -6.38 -18.23
C GLU A 191 5.22 -7.09 -17.56
N LEU A 192 5.25 -7.10 -16.22
CA LEU A 192 6.21 -7.89 -15.45
C LEU A 192 5.99 -9.40 -15.66
N SER A 193 4.73 -9.87 -15.56
CA SER A 193 4.41 -11.28 -15.81
C SER A 193 4.85 -11.74 -17.21
N ARG A 194 4.62 -10.92 -18.24
CA ARG A 194 5.06 -11.23 -19.61
C ARG A 194 6.58 -11.30 -19.71
N LYS A 195 7.29 -10.38 -19.06
CA LYS A 195 8.77 -10.36 -19.05
C LYS A 195 9.36 -11.57 -18.33
N GLU A 196 8.68 -12.06 -17.29
CA GLU A 196 9.05 -13.28 -16.55
C GLU A 196 8.62 -14.58 -17.25
N GLY A 197 7.81 -14.49 -18.31
CA GLY A 197 7.29 -15.66 -19.02
C GLY A 197 6.21 -16.43 -18.28
N VAL A 198 5.49 -15.78 -17.35
CA VAL A 198 4.45 -16.39 -16.52
C VAL A 198 3.07 -15.79 -16.81
N ILE A 199 2.02 -16.59 -16.66
CA ILE A 199 0.63 -16.11 -16.64
C ILE A 199 0.29 -15.78 -15.19
N GLY A 200 -0.15 -14.56 -14.92
CA GLY A 200 -0.50 -14.11 -13.57
C GLY A 200 -1.89 -13.50 -13.49
N SER A 201 -2.52 -13.60 -12.32
CA SER A 201 -3.77 -12.92 -11.98
C SER A 201 -3.62 -12.14 -10.67
N PRO A 202 -4.45 -11.12 -10.41
CA PRO A 202 -4.45 -10.48 -9.11
C PRO A 202 -4.98 -11.42 -8.02
N GLU A 203 -4.45 -11.26 -6.80
CA GLU A 203 -4.92 -11.94 -5.59
C GLU A 203 -6.40 -11.62 -5.33
N LYS A 204 -7.13 -12.62 -4.81
CA LYS A 204 -8.56 -12.52 -4.49
C LYS A 204 -8.74 -12.53 -2.97
N PRO A 205 -9.75 -11.81 -2.42
CA PRO A 205 -10.76 -11.05 -3.13
C PRO A 205 -10.30 -9.64 -3.54
N LEU A 206 -10.71 -9.21 -4.73
CA LEU A 206 -10.55 -7.81 -5.16
C LEU A 206 -11.52 -6.90 -4.38
N SER A 207 -11.11 -5.65 -4.12
CA SER A 207 -12.05 -4.60 -3.68
C SER A 207 -13.05 -4.25 -4.78
N ASP A 208 -14.18 -3.61 -4.45
CA ASP A 208 -15.15 -3.13 -5.45
C ASP A 208 -14.49 -2.23 -6.52
N LEU A 209 -13.63 -1.32 -6.08
CA LEU A 209 -12.87 -0.45 -6.99
C LEU A 209 -11.88 -1.24 -7.85
N GLY A 210 -11.26 -2.29 -7.27
CA GLY A 210 -10.38 -3.19 -7.99
C GLY A 210 -11.11 -4.01 -9.07
N ARG A 211 -12.37 -4.40 -8.84
CA ARG A 211 -13.20 -5.10 -9.82
C ARG A 211 -13.62 -4.24 -11.01
N LEU A 212 -13.77 -2.93 -10.81
CA LEU A 212 -14.23 -1.98 -11.83
C LEU A 212 -13.11 -1.38 -12.68
N SER A 213 -11.85 -1.59 -12.31
CA SER A 213 -10.66 -0.96 -12.92
C SER A 213 -10.18 -1.69 -14.16
#